data_AF-A0ABD0QN76-F1
#
_entry.id   AF-A0ABD0QN76-F1
#
_cell.length_a   1.000
_cell.length_b   1.000
_cell.length_c   1.000
_cell.angle_alpha   90.00
_cell.angle_beta   90.00
_cell.angle_gamma   90.00
#
_symmetry.space_group_name_H-M   'P 1'
#
loop_
_entity.id
_entity.type
_entity.pdbx_description
1 polymer ?
#
loop_
_entity_poly.entity_id
_entity_poly.type
_entity_poly.pdbx_seq_one_letter_code
_entity_poly.pdbx_strand_id
1 'polypeptide(L)' 'GLAIDWIHNKLYWTDSGTSRIEVANLDGTHRKVLLWQRMEKPRAIALHPMEG' A
#
# COMPACT_ATOMS: atom_id res chain seq x y z
N GLY A 1 -5.44 6.48 -1.00
CA GLY A 1 -4.09 7.09 -0.98
C GLY A 1 -3.11 6.19 -1.70
N LEU A 2 -2.00 6.74 -2.17
CA LEU A 2 -0.96 6.00 -2.92
C LEU A 2 0.43 6.42 -2.42
N ALA A 3 1.34 5.48 -2.29
CA ALA A 3 2.73 5.73 -1.92
C ALA A 3 3.66 4.76 -2.66
N ILE A 4 4.88 5.21 -2.95
CA ILE A 4 5.88 4.46 -3.71
C ILE A 4 7.11 4.27 -2.84
N ASP A 5 7.58 3.04 -2.77
CA ASP A 5 8.90 2.69 -2.27
C ASP A 5 9.85 2.58 -3.48
N TRP A 6 10.69 3.60 -3.66
CA TRP A 6 11.67 3.67 -4.75
C TRP A 6 12.93 2.84 -4.49
N ILE A 7 13.13 2.37 -3.25
CA ILE A 7 14.28 1.52 -2.90
C ILE A 7 13.97 0.08 -3.29
N HIS A 8 12.76 -0.40 -2.98
CA HIS A 8 12.36 -1.78 -3.22
C HIS A 8 11.45 -1.97 -4.45
N ASN A 9 11.21 -0.90 -5.22
CA ASN A 9 10.32 -0.87 -6.39
C ASN A 9 8.93 -1.43 -6.10
N LYS A 10 8.33 -0.94 -5.01
CA LYS A 10 6.99 -1.35 -4.55
C LYS A 10 6.01 -0.18 -4.60
N LEU A 11 4.77 -0.51 -4.94
CA LEU A 11 3.63 0.40 -4.94
C LEU A 11 2.71 0.00 -3.79
N TYR A 12 2.35 0.97 -2.94
CA TYR A 12 1.40 0.79 -1.86
C TYR A 12 0.19 1.68 -2.09
N TRP A 13 -1.00 1.17 -1.82
CA TRP A 13 -2.21 1.98 -1.90
C TRP A 13 -3.23 1.61 -0.84
N THR A 14 -4.09 2.58 -0.54
CA THR A 14 -5.29 2.39 0.28
C THR A 14 -6.51 2.40 -0.62
N ASP A 15 -7.31 1.35 -0.52
CA ASP A 15 -8.60 1.21 -1.18
C ASP A 15 -9.70 1.47 -0.14
N SER A 16 -10.36 2.62 -0.27
CA SER A 16 -11.48 3.01 0.59
C SER A 16 -12.79 2.32 0.23
N GLY A 17 -12.91 1.71 -0.95
CA GLY A 17 -14.07 0.92 -1.37
C GLY A 17 -14.06 -0.46 -0.74
N THR A 18 -12.90 -1.12 -0.68
CA THR A 18 -12.75 -2.45 -0.06
C THR A 18 -12.20 -2.42 1.37
N SER A 19 -11.86 -1.23 1.89
CA SER A 19 -11.21 -1.02 3.19
C SER A 19 -9.94 -1.87 3.33
N ARG A 20 -9.03 -1.75 2.36
CA ARG A 20 -7.77 -2.52 2.30
C ARG A 20 -6.56 -1.63 2.08
N ILE A 21 -5.43 -2.07 2.60
CA ILE A 21 -4.10 -1.59 2.23
C ILE A 21 -3.41 -2.72 1.49
N GLU A 22 -2.88 -2.41 0.33
CA GLU A 22 -2.29 -3.38 -0.58
C GLU A 22 -0.94 -2.91 -1.07
N VAL A 23 -0.13 -3.89 -1.52
CA VAL A 23 1.17 -3.67 -2.13
C VAL A 23 1.30 -4.50 -3.40
N ALA A 24 2.00 -3.96 -4.39
CA ALA A 24 2.45 -4.68 -5.58
C ALA A 24 3.86 -4.22 -5.97
N ASN A 25 4.50 -4.94 -6.89
CA ASN A 25 5.65 -4.40 -7.61
C ASN A 25 5.21 -3.23 -8.51
N LEU A 26 6.14 -2.35 -8.89
CA LEU A 26 5.85 -1.25 -9.82
C LEU A 26 5.38 -1.72 -11.21
N ASP A 27 5.72 -2.95 -11.61
CA ASP A 27 5.23 -3.59 -12.83
C ASP A 27 3.82 -4.22 -12.69
N GLY A 28 3.19 -4.08 -11.51
CA GLY A 28 1.87 -4.63 -11.20
C GLY A 28 1.86 -6.09 -10.78
N THR A 29 3.00 -6.78 -10.77
CA THR A 29 3.10 -8.18 -10.31
C THR A 29 3.13 -8.28 -8.78
N HIS A 30 2.98 -9.49 -8.25
CA HIS A 30 3.11 -9.79 -6.82
C HIS A 30 2.17 -8.97 -5.91
N ARG A 31 0.94 -8.71 -6.37
CA ARG A 31 -0.09 -8.04 -5.58
C ARG A 31 -0.41 -8.83 -4.31
N LYS A 32 -0.37 -8.15 -3.17
CA LYS A 32 -0.65 -8.72 -1.84
C LYS A 32 -1.45 -7.73 -0.98
N VAL A 33 -2.42 -8.26 -0.25
CA VAL A 33 -3.16 -7.51 0.78
C VAL A 33 -2.33 -7.50 2.06
N LEU A 34 -2.03 -6.31 2.57
CA LEU A 34 -1.27 -6.12 3.81
C LEU A 34 -2.17 -5.99 5.02
N LEU A 35 -3.26 -5.24 4.89
CA LEU A 35 -4.21 -4.99 5.97
C LEU A 35 -5.63 -4.95 5.41
N TRP A 36 -6.55 -5.66 6.05
CA TRP A 36 -7.96 -5.75 5.62
C TRP A 36 -8.97 -5.78 6.78
N GLN A 37 -8.51 -5.63 8.01
CA GLN A 37 -9.36 -5.68 9.21
C GLN A 37 -9.24 -4.38 10.01
N ARG A 38 -10.33 -3.99 10.68
CA ARG A 38 -10.42 -2.81 11.57
C ARG A 38 -10.06 -1.47 10.90
N MET A 39 -10.40 -1.28 9.63
CA MET A 39 -10.23 -0.01 8.92
C MET A 39 -11.59 0.54 8.46
N GLU A 40 -12.02 1.66 9.04
CA GLU A 40 -13.31 2.25 8.67
C GLU A 40 -13.25 3.11 7.39
N LYS A 41 -12.07 3.61 6.99
CA LYS A 41 -11.79 4.28 5.70
C LYS A 41 -10.34 4.79 5.65
N PRO A 42 -9.36 3.99 5.19
CA PRO A 42 -7.98 4.47 5.08
C PRO A 42 -7.85 5.45 3.91
N ARG A 43 -7.54 6.73 4.20
CA ARG A 43 -7.53 7.82 3.19
C ARG A 43 -6.13 8.11 2.62
N ALA A 44 -5.13 8.25 3.48
CA ALA A 44 -3.76 8.59 3.10
C ALA A 44 -2.78 7.52 3.60
N ILE A 45 -1.68 7.36 2.86
CA ILE A 45 -0.56 6.49 3.22
C ILE A 45 0.73 7.22 2.85
N ALA A 46 1.74 7.12 3.70
CA ALA A 46 3.09 7.60 3.46
C ALA A 46 4.05 6.45 3.84
N LEU A 47 5.21 6.40 3.18
CA LEU A 47 6.23 5.39 3.40
C LEU A 47 7.51 6.07 3.88
N HIS A 48 8.27 5.37 4.74
CA HIS A 48 9.63 5.76 5.12
C HIS A 48 10.61 4.62 4.78
N PRO A 49 11.01 4.48 3.50
CA PRO A 49 11.73 3.29 3.02
C PRO A 49 13.10 3.07 3.68
N MET A 50 13.68 4.09 4.33
CA MET A 50 14.99 4.01 4.96
C MET A 50 14.96 3.45 6.39
N GLU A 51 13.80 3.42 7.05
CA GLU A 51 13.68 2.87 8.42
C GLU A 51 12.77 1.64 8.52
N GLY A 52 12.01 1.30 7.47
CA GLY A 52 11.13 0.14 7.42
C GLY A 52 9.73 0.42 7.94
#